data_AF-A0A1S3LES0-F1
#
_entry.id   AF-A0A1S3LES0-F1
#
_cell.length_a   1.000
_cell.length_b   1.000
_cell.length_c   1.000
_cell.angle_alpha   90.00
_cell.angle_beta   90.00
_cell.angle_gamma   90.00
#
_symmetry.space_group_name_H-M   'P 1'
#
loop_
_entity.id
_entity.type
_entity.pdbx_description
1 polymer ?
#
loop_
_entity_poly.entity_id
_entity_poly.type
_entity_poly.pdbx_seq_one_letter_code
_entity_poly.pdbx_strand_id
1 'polypeptide(L)' 'MPIRTVITHAKKHPGLIPQFFFLAVGMTGASCYLIRLAKGPHVSWNRKNNPEPWNTYGPNYQYKVNISPPLLLSVQG' A
#
# COMPACT_ATOMS: atom_id res chain seq x y z
N MET A 1 23.28 -23.90 -1.91
CA MET A 1 24.01 -23.11 -2.93
C MET A 1 23.18 -22.78 -4.19
N PRO A 2 21.96 -22.20 -4.11
CA PRO A 2 21.22 -21.87 -5.34
C PRO A 2 21.54 -20.46 -5.87
N ILE A 3 21.65 -19.47 -4.98
CA ILE A 3 21.72 -18.04 -5.36
C ILE A 3 23.02 -17.73 -6.12
N ARG A 4 24.15 -18.32 -5.71
CA ARG A 4 25.44 -18.08 -6.39
C ARG A 4 25.40 -18.53 -7.85
N THR A 5 24.83 -19.70 -8.15
CA THR A 5 24.71 -20.23 -9.51
C THR A 5 23.84 -19.37 -10.41
N VAL A 6 22.73 -18.84 -9.87
CA VAL A 6 21.84 -17.91 -10.59
C VAL A 6 22.57 -16.61 -10.93
N ILE A 7 23.35 -16.07 -9.99
CA ILE A 7 24.15 -14.85 -10.22
C ILE A 7 25.22 -15.11 -11.28
N THR A 8 25.91 -16.25 -11.26
CA THR A 8 26.93 -16.58 -12.27
C THR A 8 26.33 -16.73 -13.67
N HIS A 9 25.13 -17.33 -13.78
CA HIS A 9 24.39 -17.44 -15.04
C HIS A 9 23.89 -16.08 -15.54
N ALA A 10 23.36 -15.23 -14.66
CA ALA A 10 22.91 -13.89 -15.00
C ALA A 10 24.07 -13.02 -15.54
N LYS A 11 25.28 -13.17 -14.97
CA LYS A 11 26.48 -12.47 -15.47
C LYS A 11 26.99 -13.00 -16.82
N LYS A 12 26.72 -14.26 -17.15
CA LYS A 12 27.14 -14.88 -18.42
C LYS A 12 26.27 -14.46 -19.60
N HIS A 13 25.03 -14.04 -19.34
CA HIS A 13 24.10 -13.54 -20.36
C HIS A 13 23.60 -12.13 -20.01
N PRO A 14 24.31 -11.06 -20.43
CA PRO A 14 24.01 -9.68 -20.01
C PRO A 14 22.62 -9.18 -20.44
N GLY A 15 22.03 -9.77 -21.48
CA GLY A 15 20.69 -9.41 -21.96
C GLY A 15 19.54 -9.80 -21.03
N LEU A 16 19.76 -10.69 -20.05
CA LEU A 16 18.70 -11.10 -19.11
C LEU A 16 18.54 -10.14 -17.92
N ILE A 17 19.56 -9.32 -17.61
CA ILE A 17 19.52 -8.37 -16.48
C ILE A 17 18.40 -7.32 -16.61
N PRO A 18 18.21 -6.65 -17.78
CA PRO A 18 17.13 -5.68 -17.94
C PRO A 18 15.75 -6.29 -17.71
N GLN A 19 15.53 -7.53 -18.17
CA GLN A 19 14.25 -8.23 -17.99
C GLN A 19 13.97 -8.52 -16.51
N PHE A 20 14.97 -8.98 -15.74
CA PHE A 20 14.81 -9.19 -14.30
C PHE A 20 14.57 -7.88 -13.54
N PHE A 21 15.17 -6.78 -13.98
CA PHE A 21 14.93 -5.47 -13.39
C PHE A 21 13.47 -5.04 -13.56
N PHE A 22 12.92 -5.07 -14.78
CA PHE A 22 11.51 -4.72 -15.01
C PHE A 22 10.55 -5.67 -14.30
N LEU A 23 10.86 -6.97 -14.25
CA LEU A 23 10.08 -7.95 -13.49
C LEU A 23 10.08 -7.63 -12.00
N ALA A 24 11.25 -7.38 -11.41
CA ALA A 24 11.38 -7.05 -9.99
C ALA A 24 10.64 -5.75 -9.67
N VAL A 25 10.80 -4.71 -10.48
CA VAL A 25 10.08 -3.43 -10.31
C VAL A 25 8.56 -3.65 -10.41
N GLY A 26 8.08 -4.41 -11.40
CA GLY A 26 6.67 -4.74 -11.55
C GLY A 26 6.11 -5.52 -10.36
N MET A 27 6.82 -6.53 -9.89
CA MET A 27 6.45 -7.32 -8.71
C MET A 27 6.46 -6.48 -7.43
N THR A 28 7.45 -5.61 -7.25
CA THR A 28 7.53 -4.70 -6.10
C THR A 28 6.38 -3.69 -6.13
N GLY A 29 6.08 -3.11 -7.29
CA GLY A 29 4.95 -2.18 -7.45
C GLY A 29 3.60 -2.84 -7.14
N ALA A 30 3.35 -4.03 -7.69
CA ALA A 30 2.14 -4.81 -7.41
C ALA A 30 2.04 -5.17 -5.91
N SER A 31 3.12 -5.63 -5.30
CA SER A 31 3.15 -5.98 -3.88
C SER A 31 2.92 -4.75 -2.99
N CYS A 32 3.53 -3.62 -3.32
CA CYS A 32 3.34 -2.35 -2.61
C CYS A 32 1.87 -1.90 -2.67
N TYR A 33 1.23 -2.01 -3.83
CA TYR A 33 -0.18 -1.69 -4.00
C TYR A 33 -1.09 -2.59 -3.15
N LEU A 34 -0.82 -3.90 -3.13
CA LEU A 34 -1.57 -4.84 -2.28
C LEU A 34 -1.41 -4.52 -0.79
N ILE A 35 -0.19 -4.19 -0.33
CA ILE A 35 0.04 -3.79 1.07
C ILE A 35 -0.72 -2.49 1.39
N ARG A 36 -0.73 -1.52 0.48
CA ARG A 36 -1.49 -0.27 0.64
C ARG A 36 -2.99 -0.53 0.72
N LEU A 37 -3.53 -1.37 -0.16
CA LEU A 37 -4.94 -1.75 -0.15
C LEU A 37 -5.32 -2.48 1.13
N ALA A 38 -4.46 -3.39 1.57
CA ALA A 38 -4.72 -4.19 2.73
C ALA A 38 -4.60 -3.39 4.04
N LYS A 39 -3.99 -2.20 4.04
CA LYS A 39 -4.00 -1.25 5.17
C LYS A 39 -5.18 -0.27 5.14
N GLY A 40 -6.15 -0.46 4.25
CA GLY A 40 -7.35 0.38 4.17
C GLY A 40 -8.25 0.26 5.41
N PRO A 41 -9.13 1.25 5.66
CA PRO A 41 -9.96 1.32 6.86
C PRO A 41 -11.00 0.21 6.99
N HIS A 42 -11.22 -0.53 5.91
CA HIS A 42 -12.13 -1.67 5.87
C HIS A 42 -11.44 -3.01 6.20
N VAL A 43 -10.12 -3.02 6.37
CA VAL A 43 -9.33 -4.24 6.61
C VAL A 43 -8.74 -4.19 8.02
N SER A 44 -9.30 -4.99 8.93
CA SER A 44 -8.78 -5.13 10.30
C SER A 44 -7.79 -6.30 10.39
N TRP A 45 -6.54 -5.98 10.72
CA TRP A 45 -5.48 -6.98 10.96
C TRP A 45 -5.39 -7.47 12.41
N ASN A 46 -6.04 -6.76 13.34
CA ASN A 46 -5.98 -7.08 14.75
C ASN A 46 -7.19 -7.94 15.16
N ARG A 47 -7.07 -9.26 14.98
CA ARG A 47 -8.13 -10.22 15.31
C ARG A 47 -8.21 -10.59 16.80
N LYS A 48 -7.15 -10.35 17.58
CA LYS A 48 -7.03 -10.83 18.98
C LYS A 48 -7.09 -9.74 20.05
N ASN A 49 -6.69 -8.51 19.73
CA ASN A 49 -6.58 -7.41 20.69
C ASN A 49 -7.52 -6.24 20.36
N ASN A 50 -8.50 -6.48 19.48
CA ASN A 50 -9.58 -5.54 19.19
C ASN A 50 -10.88 -6.32 18.93
N PRO A 51 -11.70 -6.61 19.96
CA PRO A 51 -12.95 -7.36 19.82
C PRO A 51 -13.98 -6.63 18.94
N GLU A 52 -13.79 -5.33 18.69
CA GLU A 52 -14.70 -4.48 17.93
C GLU A 52 -13.96 -3.78 16.76
N PRO A 53 -13.74 -4.47 15.63
CA PRO A 53 -12.96 -3.93 14.51
C PRO A 53 -13.51 -2.59 13.96
N TRP A 54 -14.81 -2.32 14.14
CA TRP A 54 -15.49 -1.09 13.75
C TRP A 54 -15.13 0.14 14.60
N ASN A 55 -14.57 -0.03 15.80
CA ASN A 55 -14.23 1.07 16.71
C ASN A 55 -12.77 1.58 16.55
N THR A 56 -12.07 1.13 15.50
CA THR A 56 -10.65 1.49 15.26
C THR A 56 -10.46 2.98 14.95
N TYR A 57 -11.53 3.67 14.54
CA TYR A 57 -11.52 5.07 14.15
C TYR A 57 -12.46 5.85 15.08
N GLY A 58 -11.94 6.85 15.80
CA GLY A 58 -12.75 7.70 16.67
C GLY A 58 -13.74 8.57 15.87
N PRO A 59 -14.73 9.19 16.53
CA PRO A 59 -15.78 10.00 15.88
C PRO A 59 -15.26 11.21 15.08
N ASN A 60 -13.98 11.57 15.23
CA ASN A 60 -13.30 12.62 14.48
C ASN A 60 -12.53 12.12 13.24
N TYR A 61 -12.59 10.82 12.91
CA TYR A 61 -11.90 10.28 11.73
C TYR A 61 -12.66 10.63 10.45
N GLN A 62 -12.25 11.71 9.82
CA GLN A 62 -12.75 12.11 8.52
C GLN A 62 -11.86 11.50 7.42
N TYR A 63 -12.36 10.44 6.75
CA TYR A 63 -11.64 9.77 5.65
C TYR A 63 -11.69 10.56 4.33
N LYS A 64 -12.64 11.48 4.21
CA LYS A 64 -12.83 12.37 3.05
C LYS A 64 -12.19 13.71 3.34
N VAL A 65 -11.35 14.19 2.43
CA VAL A 65 -10.92 15.58 2.46
C VAL A 65 -12.14 16.48 2.23
N ASN A 66 -12.78 16.94 3.30
CA ASN A 66 -13.78 17.99 3.22
C ASN A 66 -13.04 19.30 2.92
N ILE A 67 -13.03 19.68 1.65
CA ILE A 67 -12.80 21.08 1.28
C ILE A 67 -14.12 21.79 1.56
N SER A 68 -14.45 22.00 2.83
CA SER A 68 -15.48 22.97 3.18
C SER A 68 -14.84 24.34 3.00
N PRO A 69 -15.21 25.15 1.98
CA PRO A 69 -14.78 26.54 1.96
C PRO A 69 -15.27 27.19 3.26
N PRO A 70 -14.39 27.84 4.06
CA PRO A 70 -14.74 28.31 5.41
C PRO A 70 -15.80 29.42 5.46
N LEU A 71 -16.50 29.71 4.35
CA LEU A 71 -17.23 30.96 4.11
C LEU A 71 -18.74 30.75 3.83
N LEU A 72 -19.24 29.51 3.71
CA LEU A 72 -20.65 29.27 3.35
C LEU A 72 -21.60 29.00 4.54
N LEU A 73 -21.12 29.12 5.79
CA LEU A 73 -21.98 29.06 7.00
C LEU A 73 -22.17 30.43 7.67
N SER A 74 -21.62 31.52 7.11
CA SER A 74 -21.81 32.88 7.64
C SER A 74 -22.84 33.72 6.86
N VAL A 75 -23.50 33.16 5.84
CA VAL A 75 -24.43 33.88 4.94
C VAL A 75 -25.85 33.31 4.99
N GLN A 76 -26.20 32.57 6.04
CA GLN A 76 -27.60 32.19 6.25
C GLN A 76 -28.01 32.49 7.70
N GLY A 77 -28.51 33.72 7.88
CA GLY A 77 -29.55 34.12 8.84
C GLY A 77 -29.23 33.97 10.31
#